data_AF-S7WBE6-F1
#
_entry.id   AF-S7WBE6-F1
#
_cell.length_a   1.000
_cell.length_b   1.000
_cell.length_c   1.000
_cell.angle_alpha   90.00
_cell.angle_beta   90.00
_cell.angle_gamma   90.00
#
_symmetry.space_group_name_H-M   'P 1'
#
loop_
_entity.id
_entity.type
_entity.pdbx_description
1 polymer ?
#
loop_
_entity_poly.entity_id
_entity_poly.type
_entity_poly.pdbx_seq_one_letter_code
_entity_poly.pdbx_strand_id
1 'polypeptide(L)'
;MSLYTHEIKTMMYSFGDVRDPLTESASYLEDVVKSNIQHLLNIANGIKIHQKRKSIGIEDICFALRKDPFKVKRIKDCIAYKKYKKNIQKEEEETPDVNVTETSYSESFEWFNEPSGQDTYHLKKLEAIDKLTKNMTKSKYLEFADCRKASFIYKKPKQFKTFLGKYLVSDDAKDVIAYICHEIVYKIVSHVLDKRLSKEEIPITLFELENAVFQIIVCKKETLY
;
A
#
# COMPACT_ATOMS: atom_id res chain seq x y z
N MET A 1 10.91 -19.28 -5.51
CA MET A 1 11.83 -18.46 -4.70
C MET A 1 11.14 -17.12 -4.47
N SER A 2 10.95 -16.74 -3.21
CA SER A 2 10.29 -15.48 -2.80
C SER A 2 11.12 -14.29 -3.26
N LEU A 3 10.50 -13.32 -3.93
CA LEU A 3 11.14 -12.18 -4.59
C LEU A 3 11.24 -10.94 -3.68
N TYR A 4 10.35 -10.85 -2.69
CA TYR A 4 10.10 -9.68 -1.86
C TYR A 4 10.20 -9.97 -0.35
N THR A 5 10.76 -11.11 0.05
CA THR A 5 10.88 -11.49 1.47
C THR A 5 11.50 -10.38 2.31
N HIS A 6 12.58 -9.76 1.82
CA HIS A 6 13.32 -8.74 2.54
C HIS A 6 12.51 -7.45 2.71
N GLU A 7 11.83 -7.01 1.65
CA GLU A 7 10.94 -5.85 1.71
C GLU A 7 9.77 -6.10 2.66
N ILE A 8 9.18 -7.30 2.62
CA ILE A 8 8.06 -7.66 3.49
C ILE A 8 8.51 -7.73 4.95
N LYS A 9 9.66 -8.32 5.27
CA LYS A 9 10.22 -8.27 6.63
C LYS A 9 10.41 -6.83 7.12
N THR A 10 10.94 -5.98 6.25
CA THR A 10 11.12 -4.55 6.55
C THR A 10 9.79 -3.86 6.83
N MET A 11 8.75 -4.15 6.03
CA MET A 11 7.39 -3.67 6.26
C MET A 11 6.81 -4.18 7.59
N MET A 12 6.92 -5.48 7.86
CA MET A 12 6.43 -6.12 9.09
C MET A 12 7.02 -5.46 10.33
N TYR A 13 8.35 -5.24 10.37
CA TYR A 13 8.99 -4.49 11.46
C TYR A 13 8.43 -3.06 11.56
N SER A 14 8.28 -2.37 10.44
CA SER A 14 7.72 -1.00 10.42
C SER A 14 6.24 -0.92 10.85
N PHE A 15 5.54 -2.05 10.87
CA PHE A 15 4.14 -2.17 11.31
C PHE A 15 4.01 -2.66 12.75
N GLY A 16 5.12 -3.00 13.41
CA GLY A 16 5.16 -3.40 14.82
C GLY A 16 5.45 -4.87 15.09
N ASP A 17 5.86 -5.64 14.08
CA ASP A 17 6.52 -6.92 14.34
C ASP A 17 7.96 -6.71 14.88
N VAL A 18 8.64 -7.80 15.22
CA VAL A 18 10.02 -7.78 15.69
C VAL A 18 11.00 -7.33 14.60
N ARG A 19 12.23 -6.98 15.01
CA ARG A 19 13.28 -6.48 14.10
C ARG A 19 13.65 -7.47 12.99
N ASP A 20 13.64 -8.76 13.28
CA ASP A 20 13.84 -9.82 12.28
C ASP A 20 12.63 -10.77 12.27
N PRO A 21 11.60 -10.46 11.47
CA PRO A 21 10.44 -11.33 11.31
C PRO A 21 10.82 -12.68 10.70
N LEU A 22 9.99 -13.70 10.95
CA LEU A 22 10.22 -15.04 10.38
C LEU A 22 10.17 -15.02 8.85
N THR A 23 11.15 -15.67 8.23
CA THR A 23 11.25 -15.78 6.77
C THR A 23 10.04 -16.50 6.16
N GLU A 24 9.56 -17.55 6.82
CA GLU A 24 8.38 -18.30 6.41
C GLU A 24 7.12 -17.42 6.39
N SER A 25 6.90 -16.67 7.47
CA SER A 25 5.80 -15.69 7.59
C SER A 25 5.85 -14.63 6.49
N ALA A 26 7.03 -14.07 6.21
CA ALA A 26 7.21 -13.09 5.15
C ALA A 26 6.99 -13.69 3.75
N SER A 27 7.42 -14.93 3.52
CA SER A 27 7.18 -15.63 2.24
C SER A 27 5.69 -15.90 2.02
N TYR A 28 4.97 -16.32 3.07
CA TYR A 28 3.53 -16.51 3.00
C TYR A 28 2.79 -15.21 2.67
N LEU A 29 3.16 -14.10 3.33
CA LEU A 29 2.63 -12.79 3.01
C LEU A 29 2.88 -12.39 1.55
N GLU A 30 4.04 -12.73 0.98
CA GLU A 30 4.32 -12.49 -0.44
C GLU A 30 3.30 -13.21 -1.33
N ASP A 31 3.04 -14.49 -1.06
CA ASP A 31 2.10 -15.30 -1.84
C ASP A 31 0.67 -14.78 -1.73
N VAL A 32 0.25 -14.38 -0.51
CA VAL A 32 -1.06 -13.75 -0.27
C VAL A 32 -1.19 -12.44 -1.05
N VAL A 33 -0.21 -11.54 -0.94
CA VAL A 33 -0.20 -10.25 -1.66
C VAL A 33 -0.24 -10.50 -3.16
N LYS A 34 0.60 -11.40 -3.67
CA LYS A 34 0.63 -11.76 -5.10
C LYS A 34 -0.72 -12.25 -5.59
N SER A 35 -1.34 -13.20 -4.89
CA SER A 35 -2.67 -13.72 -5.24
C SER A 35 -3.73 -12.60 -5.30
N ASN A 36 -3.75 -11.72 -4.29
CA ASN A 36 -4.69 -10.60 -4.24
C ASN A 36 -4.49 -9.59 -5.36
N ILE A 37 -3.24 -9.23 -5.67
CA ILE A 37 -2.94 -8.30 -6.77
C ILE A 37 -3.29 -8.93 -8.12
N GLN A 38 -3.05 -10.22 -8.33
CA GLN A 38 -3.47 -10.91 -9.55
C GLN A 38 -5.00 -10.88 -9.70
N HIS A 39 -5.76 -11.06 -8.62
CA HIS A 39 -7.21 -10.93 -8.65
C HIS A 39 -7.67 -9.50 -9.00
N LEU A 40 -7.11 -8.49 -8.33
CA LEU A 40 -7.38 -7.08 -8.61
C LEU A 40 -7.08 -6.71 -10.08
N LEU A 41 -5.92 -7.13 -10.58
CA LEU A 41 -5.51 -6.88 -11.97
C LEU A 41 -6.42 -7.58 -12.97
N ASN A 42 -6.95 -8.75 -12.64
CA ASN A 42 -7.92 -9.42 -13.50
C ASN A 42 -9.21 -8.60 -13.65
N ILE A 43 -9.72 -8.05 -12.54
CA ILE A 43 -10.90 -7.18 -12.55
C ILE A 43 -10.62 -5.88 -13.30
N ALA A 44 -9.51 -5.21 -12.98
CA ALA A 44 -9.08 -3.96 -13.63
C ALA A 44 -8.86 -4.15 -15.14
N ASN A 45 -8.33 -5.29 -15.56
CA ASN A 45 -8.16 -5.62 -16.98
C ASN A 45 -9.51 -5.76 -17.70
N GLY A 46 -10.54 -6.30 -17.05
CA GLY A 46 -11.90 -6.34 -17.60
C GLY A 46 -12.45 -4.93 -17.86
N ILE A 47 -12.32 -4.03 -16.88
CA ILE A 47 -12.74 -2.62 -16.99
C ILE A 47 -11.99 -1.91 -18.13
N LYS A 48 -10.67 -2.08 -18.16
CA LYS A 48 -9.78 -1.55 -19.20
C LYS A 48 -10.18 -2.01 -20.61
N ILE A 49 -10.56 -3.29 -20.77
CA ILE A 49 -11.01 -3.85 -22.05
C ILE A 49 -12.32 -3.19 -22.49
N HIS A 50 -13.28 -3.02 -21.58
CA HIS A 50 -14.53 -2.32 -21.88
C HIS A 50 -14.29 -0.86 -22.30
N GLN A 51 -13.33 -0.18 -21.69
CA GLN A 51 -12.92 1.18 -22.07
C GLN A 51 -12.01 1.24 -23.32
N LYS A 52 -11.72 0.10 -23.97
CA LYS A 52 -10.86 -0.01 -25.16
C LYS A 52 -9.45 0.56 -24.99
N ARG A 53 -8.91 0.58 -23.75
CA ARG A 53 -7.54 1.05 -23.47
C ARG A 53 -6.50 -0.07 -23.70
N LYS A 54 -5.25 0.31 -23.96
CA LYS A 54 -4.14 -0.64 -24.24
C LYS A 54 -3.48 -1.18 -22.97
N SER A 55 -3.37 -0.37 -21.92
CA SER A 55 -2.82 -0.72 -20.61
C SER A 55 -3.82 -0.42 -19.48
N ILE A 56 -3.67 -1.12 -18.35
CA ILE A 56 -4.40 -0.86 -17.11
C ILE A 56 -3.86 0.46 -16.54
N GLY A 57 -4.77 1.40 -16.30
CA GLY A 57 -4.50 2.72 -15.74
C GLY A 57 -4.98 2.82 -14.30
N ILE A 58 -4.75 3.99 -13.69
CA ILE A 58 -5.15 4.28 -12.31
C ILE A 58 -6.68 4.15 -12.15
N GLU A 59 -7.43 4.70 -13.12
CA GLU A 59 -8.89 4.68 -13.06
C GLU A 59 -9.48 3.26 -13.02
N ASP A 60 -8.91 2.31 -13.76
CA ASP A 60 -9.38 0.91 -13.73
C ASP A 60 -9.23 0.30 -12.35
N ILE A 61 -8.11 0.61 -11.68
CA ILE A 61 -7.79 0.13 -10.35
C ILE A 61 -8.73 0.79 -9.35
N CYS A 62 -8.87 2.11 -9.38
CA CYS A 62 -9.80 2.85 -8.53
C CYS A 62 -11.24 2.35 -8.68
N PHE A 63 -11.69 2.08 -9.91
CA PHE A 63 -13.02 1.56 -10.17
C PHE A 63 -13.21 0.12 -9.66
N ALA A 64 -12.17 -0.72 -9.77
CA ALA A 64 -12.17 -2.05 -9.17
C ALA A 64 -12.29 -1.98 -7.63
N LEU A 65 -11.71 -0.94 -7.01
CA LEU A 65 -11.73 -0.67 -5.57
C LEU A 65 -12.93 0.17 -5.07
N ARG A 66 -13.86 0.57 -5.94
CA ARG A 66 -14.93 1.55 -5.65
C ARG A 66 -15.81 1.25 -4.43
N LYS A 67 -15.83 0.01 -3.94
CA LYS A 67 -16.57 -0.37 -2.73
C LYS A 67 -16.00 0.24 -1.45
N ASP A 68 -14.72 0.64 -1.47
CA ASP A 68 -14.05 1.34 -0.37
C ASP A 68 -13.69 2.77 -0.82
N PRO A 69 -14.63 3.73 -0.70
CA PRO A 69 -14.43 5.08 -1.22
C PRO A 69 -13.34 5.83 -0.46
N PHE A 70 -13.11 5.54 0.83
CA PHE A 70 -12.01 6.13 1.59
C PHE A 70 -10.65 5.67 1.08
N LYS A 71 -10.50 4.39 0.73
CA LYS A 71 -9.28 3.89 0.08
C LYS A 71 -9.04 4.53 -1.28
N VAL A 72 -10.07 4.69 -2.11
CA VAL A 72 -9.96 5.41 -3.39
C VAL A 72 -9.52 6.86 -3.15
N LYS A 73 -10.08 7.53 -2.14
CA LYS A 73 -9.64 8.88 -1.74
C LYS A 73 -8.16 8.91 -1.35
N ARG A 74 -7.70 8.00 -0.49
CA ARG A 74 -6.28 7.90 -0.11
C ARG A 74 -5.35 7.73 -1.32
N ILE A 75 -5.76 6.91 -2.29
CA ILE A 75 -5.02 6.71 -3.54
C ILE A 75 -4.94 8.02 -4.33
N LYS A 76 -6.06 8.74 -4.51
CA LYS A 76 -6.09 10.06 -5.17
C LYS A 76 -5.15 11.05 -4.50
N ASP A 77 -5.23 11.17 -3.17
CA ASP A 77 -4.40 12.09 -2.38
C ASP A 77 -2.91 11.76 -2.55
N CYS A 78 -2.55 10.47 -2.55
CA CYS A 78 -1.18 10.01 -2.77
C CYS A 78 -0.65 10.37 -4.16
N ILE A 79 -1.48 10.23 -5.20
CA ILE A 79 -1.12 10.59 -6.58
C ILE A 79 -0.94 12.11 -6.71
N ALA A 80 -1.89 12.88 -6.16
CA ALA A 80 -1.84 14.34 -6.17
C ALA A 80 -0.56 14.85 -5.48
N TYR A 81 -0.24 14.32 -4.29
CA TYR A 81 0.99 14.67 -3.58
C TYR A 81 2.25 14.31 -4.37
N LYS A 82 2.27 13.14 -5.03
CA LYS A 82 3.41 12.74 -5.87
C LYS A 82 3.62 13.69 -7.06
N LYS A 83 2.54 14.16 -7.70
CA LYS A 83 2.61 15.15 -8.79
C LYS A 83 3.11 16.49 -8.26
N TYR A 84 2.53 16.97 -7.16
CA TYR A 84 2.94 18.21 -6.50
C TYR A 84 4.44 18.22 -6.16
N LYS A 85 4.95 17.14 -5.54
CA LYS A 85 6.36 17.02 -5.20
C LYS A 85 7.29 17.06 -6.42
N LYS A 86 6.88 16.46 -7.55
CA LYS A 86 7.66 16.51 -8.79
C LYS A 86 7.73 17.91 -9.38
N ASN A 87 6.71 18.74 -9.18
CA ASN A 87 6.71 20.12 -9.69
C ASN A 87 7.65 21.01 -8.88
N ILE A 88 7.60 20.93 -7.54
CA ILE A 88 8.52 21.68 -6.67
C ILE A 88 9.98 21.37 -7.04
N GLN A 89 10.31 20.10 -7.28
CA GLN A 89 11.67 19.69 -7.66
C GLN A 89 12.10 20.22 -9.03
N LYS A 90 11.16 20.56 -9.92
CA LYS A 90 11.47 21.20 -11.21
C LYS A 90 11.61 22.71 -11.06
N GLU A 91 10.78 23.32 -10.22
CA GLU A 91 10.83 24.75 -9.91
C GLU A 91 12.08 25.13 -9.10
N GLU A 92 12.68 24.23 -8.32
CA GLU A 92 13.98 24.47 -7.67
C GLU A 92 15.17 24.54 -8.67
N GLU A 93 14.98 24.08 -9.91
CA GLU A 93 16.00 24.12 -10.98
C GLU A 93 15.85 25.33 -11.92
N GLU A 94 14.73 26.08 -11.87
CA GLU A 94 14.47 27.30 -12.66
C GLU A 94 14.08 28.46 -11.73
N THR A 95 14.72 29.64 -11.86
CA THR A 95 14.58 30.79 -10.94
C THR A 95 13.13 31.14 -10.56
N PRO A 96 12.84 31.50 -9.29
CA PRO A 96 11.48 31.54 -8.78
C PRO A 96 10.79 32.85 -9.16
N ASP A 97 9.93 32.80 -10.15
CA ASP A 97 8.80 33.71 -10.22
C ASP A 97 7.61 32.88 -10.70
N VAL A 98 6.64 32.61 -9.81
CA VAL A 98 5.24 32.31 -10.14
C VAL A 98 4.45 32.12 -8.83
N ASN A 99 3.41 32.94 -8.69
CA ASN A 99 2.33 32.78 -7.73
C ASN A 99 1.78 31.35 -7.75
N VAL A 100 1.81 30.67 -6.60
CA VAL A 100 1.13 29.39 -6.38
C VAL A 100 -0.38 29.65 -6.42
N THR A 101 -0.93 29.73 -7.62
CA THR A 101 -2.35 29.61 -7.85
C THR A 101 -2.69 28.14 -7.70
N GLU A 102 -3.68 27.86 -6.84
CA GLU A 102 -4.27 26.56 -6.57
C GLU A 102 -4.72 25.88 -7.87
N THR A 103 -3.77 25.28 -8.59
CA THR A 103 -4.04 24.62 -9.87
C THR A 103 -4.57 23.24 -9.55
N SER A 104 -5.87 23.15 -9.32
CA SER A 104 -6.78 22.03 -9.63
C SER A 104 -6.14 20.65 -9.88
N TYR A 105 -5.45 20.08 -8.89
CA TYR A 105 -4.91 18.72 -8.95
C TYR A 105 -5.97 17.68 -8.60
N SER A 106 -6.93 17.50 -9.49
CA SER A 106 -7.86 16.37 -9.44
C SER A 106 -7.71 15.59 -10.74
N GLU A 107 -7.14 14.40 -10.68
CA GLU A 107 -7.66 13.33 -11.54
C GLU A 107 -9.11 13.11 -11.08
N SER A 108 -9.99 13.93 -11.66
CA SER A 108 -11.42 13.91 -11.43
C SER A 108 -11.94 12.66 -12.11
N PHE A 109 -11.92 11.54 -11.40
CA PHE A 109 -12.75 10.41 -11.79
C PHE A 109 -14.19 10.91 -11.73
N GLU A 110 -14.82 11.13 -12.89
CA GLU A 110 -16.17 11.69 -12.99
C GLU A 110 -17.20 10.89 -12.17
N TRP A 111 -16.95 9.59 -12.00
CA TRP A 111 -17.80 8.68 -11.24
C TRP A 111 -17.55 8.70 -9.72
N PHE A 112 -16.45 9.30 -9.24
CA PHE A 112 -16.05 9.22 -7.84
C PHE A 112 -16.54 10.41 -7.03
N ASN A 113 -17.56 10.16 -6.21
CA ASN A 113 -17.99 11.10 -5.18
C ASN A 113 -17.12 10.91 -3.94
N GLU A 114 -16.49 11.99 -3.47
CA GLU A 114 -15.69 11.91 -2.25
C GLU A 114 -16.55 11.51 -1.06
N PRO A 115 -16.10 10.53 -0.25
CA PRO A 115 -16.87 10.10 0.90
C PRO A 115 -16.94 11.23 1.92
N SER A 116 -18.14 11.47 2.46
CA SER A 116 -18.32 12.33 3.62
C SER A 116 -17.88 11.61 4.89
N GLY A 117 -17.38 12.38 5.87
CA GLY A 117 -16.91 11.84 7.15
C GLY A 117 -15.41 11.54 7.18
N GLN A 118 -15.01 10.82 8.22
CA GLN A 118 -13.60 10.63 8.57
C GLN A 118 -13.10 9.24 8.19
N ASP A 119 -11.89 9.17 7.62
CA ASP A 119 -11.21 7.90 7.33
C ASP A 119 -10.67 7.28 8.63
N THR A 120 -11.56 6.57 9.35
CA THR A 120 -11.22 5.93 10.63
C THR A 120 -10.09 4.91 10.52
N TYR A 121 -9.97 4.25 9.37
CA TYR A 121 -8.90 3.29 9.12
C TYR A 121 -7.54 4.00 9.07
N HIS A 122 -7.44 5.09 8.31
CA HIS A 122 -6.20 5.86 8.23
C HIS A 122 -5.80 6.46 9.58
N LEU A 123 -6.76 6.98 10.34
CA LEU A 123 -6.50 7.55 11.66
C LEU A 123 -5.99 6.53 12.67
N LYS A 124 -6.60 5.35 12.72
CA LYS A 124 -6.12 4.25 13.58
C LYS A 124 -4.69 3.85 13.22
N LYS A 125 -4.36 3.85 11.92
CA LYS A 125 -3.01 3.58 11.46
C LYS A 125 -2.01 4.64 11.92
N LEU A 126 -2.35 5.92 11.84
CA LEU A 126 -1.50 7.01 12.34
C LEU A 126 -1.32 6.91 13.86
N GLU A 127 -2.41 6.69 14.59
CA GLU A 127 -2.38 6.52 16.05
C GLU A 127 -1.50 5.34 16.49
N ALA A 128 -1.56 4.20 15.76
CA ALA A 128 -0.72 3.04 16.03
C ALA A 128 0.77 3.35 15.84
N ILE A 129 1.12 4.10 14.79
CA ILE A 129 2.50 4.52 14.51
C ILE A 129 3.01 5.47 15.60
N ASP A 130 2.19 6.43 16.03
CA ASP A 130 2.54 7.35 17.10
C ASP A 130 2.80 6.62 18.42
N LYS A 131 1.93 5.66 18.76
CA LYS A 131 2.12 4.79 19.94
C LYS A 131 3.42 3.98 19.86
N LEU A 132 3.73 3.41 18.70
CA LEU A 132 4.91 2.59 18.49
C LEU A 132 6.21 3.41 18.59
N THR A 133 6.19 4.64 18.11
CA THR A 133 7.37 5.52 18.07
C THR A 133 7.58 6.36 19.33
N LYS A 134 6.57 6.47 20.20
CA LYS A 134 6.55 7.33 21.40
C LYS A 134 7.81 7.26 22.28
N ASN A 135 8.35 6.06 22.47
CA ASN A 135 9.50 5.82 23.38
C ASN A 135 10.77 5.40 22.63
N MET A 136 10.84 5.61 21.31
CA MET A 136 12.02 5.27 20.54
C MET A 136 13.17 6.26 20.81
N THR A 137 14.39 5.75 20.92
CA THR A 137 15.58 6.60 20.86
C THR A 137 15.73 7.18 19.46
N LYS A 138 16.49 8.27 19.32
CA LYS A 138 16.79 8.88 18.01
C LYS A 138 17.32 7.85 17.01
N SER A 139 18.26 7.00 17.42
CA SER A 139 18.84 5.97 16.56
C SER A 139 17.80 4.94 16.12
N LYS A 140 16.96 4.43 17.05
CA LYS A 140 15.89 3.48 16.73
C LYS A 140 14.83 4.09 15.82
N TYR A 141 14.47 5.37 16.04
CA TYR A 141 13.51 6.08 15.21
C TYR A 141 14.02 6.27 13.78
N LEU A 142 15.30 6.59 13.59
CA LEU A 142 15.88 6.72 12.24
C LEU A 142 15.85 5.39 11.49
N GLU A 143 16.24 4.29 12.14
CA GLU A 143 16.14 2.94 11.57
C GLU A 143 14.68 2.62 11.18
N PHE A 144 13.74 2.87 12.10
CA PHE A 144 12.32 2.67 11.85
C PHE A 144 11.80 3.51 10.66
N ALA A 145 12.19 4.79 10.58
CA ALA A 145 11.79 5.69 9.51
C ALA A 145 12.33 5.25 8.14
N ASP A 146 13.51 4.64 8.09
CA ASP A 146 14.05 4.05 6.87
C ASP A 146 13.31 2.76 6.48
N CYS A 147 13.00 1.89 7.44
CA CYS A 147 12.19 0.70 7.18
C CYS A 147 10.79 1.04 6.64
N ARG A 148 10.17 2.13 7.10
CA ARG A 148 8.88 2.62 6.61
C ARG A 148 8.88 3.03 5.13
N LYS A 149 10.05 3.23 4.51
CA LYS A 149 10.17 3.54 3.08
C LYS A 149 10.13 2.27 2.20
N ALA A 150 10.11 1.07 2.80
CA ALA A 150 10.05 -0.18 2.07
C ALA A 150 8.83 -0.22 1.14
N SER A 151 9.04 -0.72 -0.08
CA SER A 151 8.02 -0.76 -1.13
C SER A 151 8.34 -1.87 -2.13
N PHE A 152 7.30 -2.42 -2.76
CA PHE A 152 7.44 -3.45 -3.80
C PHE A 152 8.07 -2.94 -5.12
N ILE A 153 8.09 -1.62 -5.35
CA ILE A 153 8.60 -1.04 -6.60
C ILE A 153 9.95 -0.35 -6.46
N TYR A 154 10.28 0.17 -5.26
CA TYR A 154 11.45 1.02 -5.05
C TYR A 154 12.74 0.30 -5.47
N LYS A 155 13.49 0.92 -6.40
CA LYS A 155 14.73 0.39 -7.01
C LYS A 155 14.60 -0.96 -7.74
N LYS A 156 13.39 -1.52 -7.93
CA LYS A 156 13.19 -2.85 -8.56
C LYS A 156 12.09 -2.89 -9.63
N PRO A 157 12.07 -1.98 -10.63
CA PRO A 157 11.00 -1.91 -11.63
C PRO A 157 10.86 -3.18 -12.50
N LYS A 158 11.99 -3.85 -12.82
CA LYS A 158 11.99 -5.10 -13.61
C LYS A 158 11.37 -6.28 -12.83
N GLN A 159 11.72 -6.39 -11.54
CA GLN A 159 11.16 -7.41 -10.66
C GLN A 159 9.66 -7.18 -10.47
N PHE A 160 9.24 -5.91 -10.28
CA PHE A 160 7.84 -5.57 -10.15
C PHE A 160 7.04 -5.86 -11.43
N LYS A 161 7.61 -5.61 -12.62
CA LYS A 161 6.99 -6.05 -13.89
C LYS A 161 6.77 -7.57 -13.93
N THR A 162 7.73 -8.34 -13.43
CA THR A 162 7.61 -9.81 -13.35
C THR A 162 6.52 -10.23 -12.35
N PHE A 163 6.42 -9.53 -11.22
CA PHE A 163 5.39 -9.73 -10.21
C PHE A 163 3.97 -9.46 -10.74
N LEU A 164 3.80 -8.42 -11.56
CA LEU A 164 2.53 -8.13 -12.23
C LEU A 164 2.17 -9.18 -13.30
N GLY A 165 3.16 -9.90 -13.82
CA GLY A 165 2.96 -11.02 -14.75
C GLY A 165 2.52 -10.55 -16.14
N LYS A 166 1.42 -11.10 -16.65
CA LYS A 166 0.93 -10.87 -18.03
C LYS A 166 0.27 -9.51 -18.25
N TYR A 167 -0.05 -8.78 -17.18
CA TYR A 167 -0.82 -7.55 -17.27
C TYR A 167 0.06 -6.37 -17.69
N LEU A 168 -0.37 -5.66 -18.74
CA LEU A 168 0.26 -4.40 -19.15
C LEU A 168 -0.32 -3.24 -18.33
N VAL A 169 0.49 -2.68 -17.43
CA VAL A 169 0.09 -1.62 -16.50
C VAL A 169 0.88 -0.34 -16.81
N SER A 170 0.21 0.83 -16.78
CA SER A 170 0.87 2.14 -16.94
C SER A 170 1.83 2.43 -15.78
N ASP A 171 2.82 3.31 -16.00
CA ASP A 171 3.84 3.57 -14.96
C ASP A 171 3.24 4.19 -13.69
N ASP A 172 2.32 5.14 -13.81
CA ASP A 172 1.69 5.75 -12.62
C ASP A 172 0.77 4.76 -11.89
N ALA A 173 0.14 3.83 -12.60
CA ALA A 173 -0.68 2.78 -11.98
C ALA A 173 0.17 1.76 -11.18
N LYS A 174 1.45 1.57 -11.54
CA LYS A 174 2.34 0.69 -10.77
C LYS A 174 2.60 1.20 -9.36
N ASP A 175 2.69 2.52 -9.18
CA ASP A 175 2.83 3.12 -7.85
C ASP A 175 1.60 2.89 -6.99
N VAL A 176 0.41 3.00 -7.57
CA VAL A 176 -0.86 2.70 -6.90
C VAL A 176 -0.93 1.23 -6.48
N ILE A 177 -0.52 0.30 -7.36
CA ILE A 177 -0.45 -1.12 -7.01
C ILE A 177 0.55 -1.35 -5.88
N ALA A 178 1.72 -0.70 -5.92
CA ALA A 178 2.71 -0.82 -4.84
C ALA A 178 2.18 -0.32 -3.50
N TYR A 179 1.40 0.77 -3.50
CA TYR A 179 0.68 1.25 -2.31
C TYR A 179 -0.34 0.20 -1.81
N ILE A 180 -1.12 -0.41 -2.71
CA ILE A 180 -2.09 -1.45 -2.36
C ILE A 180 -1.38 -2.69 -1.78
N CYS A 181 -0.25 -3.12 -2.35
CA CYS A 181 0.54 -4.21 -1.77
C CYS A 181 0.95 -3.92 -0.33
N HIS A 182 1.46 -2.71 -0.07
CA HIS A 182 1.85 -2.27 1.26
C HIS A 182 0.65 -2.23 2.24
N GLU A 183 -0.51 -1.78 1.77
CA GLU A 183 -1.75 -1.78 2.55
C GLU A 183 -2.25 -3.19 2.89
N ILE A 184 -2.15 -4.15 1.97
CA ILE A 184 -2.49 -5.56 2.23
C ILE A 184 -1.61 -6.13 3.34
N VAL A 185 -0.29 -5.94 3.25
CA VAL A 185 0.65 -6.40 4.29
C VAL A 185 0.30 -5.76 5.63
N TYR A 186 0.07 -4.44 5.66
CA TYR A 186 -0.32 -3.73 6.87
C TYR A 186 -1.60 -4.29 7.49
N LYS A 187 -2.67 -4.46 6.69
CA LYS A 187 -3.98 -4.96 7.16
C LYS A 187 -3.87 -6.34 7.81
N ILE A 188 -3.07 -7.24 7.23
CA ILE A 188 -2.87 -8.58 7.79
C ILE A 188 -2.05 -8.51 9.07
N VAL A 189 -0.90 -7.81 9.04
CA VAL A 189 0.01 -7.69 10.19
C VAL A 189 -0.70 -7.01 11.37
N SER A 190 -1.39 -5.89 11.14
CA SER A 190 -2.12 -5.19 12.20
C SER A 190 -3.23 -6.06 12.80
N HIS A 191 -3.95 -6.84 11.98
CA HIS A 191 -5.00 -7.74 12.47
C HIS A 191 -4.43 -8.86 13.34
N VAL A 192 -3.23 -9.36 13.04
CA VAL A 192 -2.53 -10.30 13.94
C VAL A 192 -2.17 -9.62 15.24
N LEU A 193 -1.49 -8.47 15.17
CA LEU A 193 -0.99 -7.75 16.35
C LEU A 193 -2.13 -7.29 17.28
N ASP A 194 -3.26 -6.85 16.74
CA ASP A 194 -4.44 -6.43 17.51
C ASP A 194 -5.06 -7.58 18.33
N LYS A 195 -4.83 -8.83 17.92
CA LYS A 195 -5.36 -10.03 18.60
C LYS A 195 -4.42 -10.61 19.64
N ARG A 196 -3.15 -10.18 19.66
CA ARG A 196 -2.20 -10.65 20.66
C ARG A 196 -2.52 -10.04 22.02
N LEU A 197 -2.77 -10.90 22.99
CA LEU A 197 -2.95 -10.49 24.39
C LEU A 197 -1.62 -10.06 25.02
N SER A 198 -0.52 -10.73 24.65
CA SER A 198 0.84 -10.40 25.07
C SER A 198 1.54 -9.51 24.03
N LYS A 199 2.16 -8.43 24.50
CA LYS A 199 2.99 -7.52 23.67
C LYS A 199 4.47 -7.87 23.74
N GLU A 200 4.79 -9.13 24.02
CA GLU A 200 6.17 -9.62 24.00
C GLU A 200 6.72 -9.52 22.56
N GLU A 201 8.02 -9.24 22.42
CA GLU A 201 8.72 -9.17 21.13
C GLU A 201 8.90 -10.57 20.54
N ILE A 202 7.79 -11.24 20.23
CA ILE A 202 7.74 -12.55 19.59
C ILE A 202 7.41 -12.32 18.11
N PRO A 203 8.15 -12.92 17.16
CA PRO A 203 7.85 -12.77 15.74
C PRO A 203 6.46 -13.29 15.39
N ILE A 204 5.84 -12.70 14.37
CA ILE A 204 4.59 -13.23 13.82
C ILE A 204 4.82 -14.59 13.18
N THR A 205 4.05 -15.59 13.63
CA THR A 205 4.10 -16.96 13.12
C THR A 205 3.26 -17.12 11.85
N LEU A 206 3.58 -18.13 11.05
CA LEU A 206 2.79 -18.50 9.87
C LEU A 206 1.33 -18.79 10.25
N PHE A 207 1.11 -19.54 11.32
CA PHE A 207 -0.23 -19.91 11.80
C PHE A 207 -1.08 -18.69 12.16
N GLU A 208 -0.50 -17.68 12.80
CA GLU A 208 -1.22 -16.43 13.10
C GLU A 208 -1.63 -15.69 11.82
N LEU A 209 -0.76 -15.65 10.81
CA LEU A 209 -1.06 -15.05 9.51
C LEU A 209 -2.16 -15.79 8.76
N GLU A 210 -2.08 -17.13 8.70
CA GLU A 210 -3.11 -17.97 8.06
C GLU A 210 -4.48 -17.74 8.70
N ASN A 211 -4.53 -17.72 10.03
CA ASN A 211 -5.77 -17.43 10.77
C ASN A 211 -6.29 -16.02 10.51
N ALA A 212 -5.41 -15.02 10.48
CA ALA A 212 -5.79 -13.64 10.17
C ALA A 212 -6.36 -13.52 8.75
N VAL A 213 -5.67 -14.08 7.76
CA VAL A 213 -6.11 -14.09 6.36
C VAL A 213 -7.46 -14.79 6.22
N PHE A 214 -7.62 -15.97 6.83
CA PHE A 214 -8.88 -16.71 6.83
C PHE A 214 -10.03 -15.88 7.41
N GLN A 215 -9.83 -15.23 8.55
CA GLN A 215 -10.87 -14.41 9.19
C GLN A 215 -11.23 -13.17 8.39
N ILE A 216 -10.25 -12.51 7.77
CA ILE A 216 -10.52 -11.32 6.93
C ILE A 216 -11.33 -11.73 5.70
N ILE A 217 -10.93 -12.81 5.02
CA ILE A 217 -11.59 -13.23 3.78
C ILE A 217 -12.97 -13.86 4.07
N VAL A 218 -13.04 -14.82 4.98
CA VAL A 218 -14.22 -15.67 5.17
C VAL A 218 -15.21 -15.05 6.15
N CYS A 219 -14.75 -14.66 7.33
CA CYS A 219 -15.66 -14.18 8.38
C CYS A 219 -16.17 -12.77 8.11
N LYS A 220 -15.34 -11.89 7.54
CA LYS A 220 -15.75 -10.51 7.20
C LYS A 220 -16.31 -10.36 5.79
N LYS A 221 -16.23 -11.40 4.94
CA LYS A 221 -16.57 -11.34 3.49
C LYS A 221 -15.86 -10.19 2.76
N GLU A 222 -14.65 -9.85 3.19
CA GLU A 222 -13.88 -8.73 2.64
C GLU A 222 -12.81 -9.23 1.67
N THR A 223 -12.53 -8.45 0.64
CA THR A 223 -11.28 -8.57 -0.11
C THR A 223 -10.13 -7.93 0.68
N LEU A 224 -8.91 -8.43 0.50
CA LEU A 224 -7.74 -7.86 1.18
C LEU A 224 -7.26 -6.56 0.53
N TYR A 225 -7.61 -6.33 -0.73
CA TYR A 225 -7.38 -5.07 -1.44
C TYR A 225 -8.56 -4.11 -1.33
#